data_AF-A0A485KBB6-F1
#
_entry.id   AF-A0A485KBB6-F1
#
_cell.length_a   1.000
_cell.length_b   1.000
_cell.length_c   1.000
_cell.angle_alpha   90.00
_cell.angle_beta   90.00
_cell.angle_gamma   90.00
#
_symmetry.space_group_name_H-M   'P 1'
#
loop_
_entity.id
_entity.type
_entity.pdbx_description
1 polymer ?
#
loop_
_entity_poly.entity_id
_entity_poly.type
_entity_poly.pdbx_seq_one_letter_code
_entity_poly.pdbx_strand_id
1 'polypeptide(L)'
;MGFLALGRRLAVFLTVVATAEAQKSTNCPYTDLPVEVTGIRVWDEVLCSSQSLAWFDMCIVDKACVQLPNTTTYDAVGDISKSRSSSFSTWRWETKAVDFSKAVFPDATTSMEFAGIANFSLQSVFPWPKNLTKILFKGIANFSLPSTFQWPNTVTQMYFIAMSNFSLPPTFQWPQNAMHIYFMDMDNASAPLSWPSTMEELTLRTISNMALLSTFPPTLTKLCVFWAHLDMITAT
;
A
#
# COMPACT_ATOMS: atom_id res chain seq x y z
N MET A 1 -5.02 18.52 -77.07
CA MET A 1 -5.81 18.31 -75.84
C MET A 1 -5.89 16.83 -75.58
N GLY A 2 -5.34 16.36 -74.46
CA GLY A 2 -5.42 14.98 -74.00
C GLY A 2 -4.91 14.93 -72.57
N PHE A 3 -5.84 14.96 -71.61
CA PHE A 3 -5.57 15.06 -70.19
C PHE A 3 -5.12 13.72 -69.57
N LEU A 4 -4.30 13.86 -68.54
CA LEU A 4 -3.72 12.87 -67.64
C LEU A 4 -4.73 11.86 -67.06
N ALA A 5 -4.34 10.59 -67.00
CA ALA A 5 -4.93 9.59 -66.11
C ALA A 5 -3.90 9.18 -65.04
N LEU A 6 -3.93 9.86 -63.89
CA LEU A 6 -3.20 9.44 -62.69
C LEU A 6 -4.04 8.38 -61.94
N GLY A 7 -3.63 7.12 -62.02
CA GLY A 7 -4.20 6.04 -61.22
C GLY A 7 -3.80 6.17 -59.75
N ARG A 8 -4.72 6.60 -58.88
CA ARG A 8 -4.58 6.52 -57.42
C ARG A 8 -4.84 5.07 -56.97
N ARG A 9 -3.78 4.36 -56.59
CA ARG A 9 -3.90 3.11 -55.81
C ARG A 9 -4.23 3.48 -54.37
N LEU A 10 -5.47 3.22 -53.93
CA LEU A 10 -5.83 3.22 -52.51
C LEU A 10 -5.15 2.00 -51.84
N ALA A 11 -4.19 2.26 -50.96
CA ALA A 11 -3.69 1.26 -50.02
C ALA A 11 -4.68 1.18 -48.85
N VAL A 12 -5.38 0.06 -48.75
CA VAL A 12 -6.23 -0.27 -47.60
C VAL A 12 -5.30 -0.72 -46.47
N PHE A 13 -5.10 0.12 -45.46
CA PHE A 13 -4.48 -0.29 -44.20
C PHE A 13 -5.52 -1.05 -43.38
N LEU A 14 -5.41 -2.37 -43.36
CA LEU A 14 -6.12 -3.22 -42.39
C LEU A 14 -5.38 -3.12 -41.04
N THR A 15 -5.88 -2.29 -40.13
CA THR A 15 -5.50 -2.33 -38.73
C THR A 15 -6.17 -3.55 -38.08
N VAL A 16 -5.38 -4.60 -37.85
CA VAL A 16 -5.77 -5.71 -36.98
C VAL A 16 -5.75 -5.16 -35.55
N VAL A 17 -6.92 -4.78 -35.02
CA VAL A 17 -7.08 -4.54 -33.58
C VAL A 17 -7.15 -5.91 -32.93
N ALA A 18 -5.99 -6.44 -32.53
CA ALA A 18 -5.94 -7.62 -31.68
C ALA A 18 -6.42 -7.22 -30.28
N THR A 19 -7.71 -7.45 -30.00
CA THR A 19 -8.21 -7.43 -28.62
C THR A 19 -7.64 -8.65 -27.92
N ALA A 20 -6.52 -8.48 -27.21
CA ALA A 20 -6.01 -9.50 -26.31
C ALA A 20 -7.01 -9.66 -25.16
N GLU A 21 -7.89 -10.66 -25.26
CA GLU A 21 -8.77 -11.06 -24.16
C GLU A 21 -7.94 -11.81 -23.12
N ALA A 22 -8.09 -11.43 -21.85
CA ALA A 22 -7.46 -12.10 -20.72
C ALA A 22 -7.85 -13.58 -20.68
N GLN A 23 -6.88 -14.47 -20.53
CA GLN A 23 -7.13 -15.91 -20.55
C GLN A 23 -7.49 -16.43 -19.15
N LYS A 24 -8.54 -17.25 -19.07
CA LYS A 24 -8.89 -17.99 -17.85
C LYS A 24 -7.80 -19.01 -17.54
N SER A 25 -7.07 -18.82 -16.43
CA SER A 25 -6.13 -19.83 -15.93
C SER A 25 -6.88 -21.05 -15.39
N THR A 26 -6.47 -22.25 -15.80
CA THR A 26 -7.03 -23.51 -15.26
C THR A 26 -6.62 -23.75 -13.80
N ASN A 27 -5.56 -23.10 -13.32
CA ASN A 27 -5.06 -23.18 -11.94
C ASN A 27 -4.94 -21.76 -11.36
N CYS A 28 -6.07 -21.20 -10.93
CA CYS A 28 -6.07 -19.89 -10.28
C CYS A 28 -5.58 -20.02 -8.82
N PRO A 29 -4.50 -19.32 -8.40
CA PRO A 29 -3.95 -19.44 -7.04
C PRO A 29 -4.82 -18.81 -5.95
N TYR A 30 -5.95 -18.21 -6.34
CA TYR A 30 -6.86 -17.44 -5.49
C TYR A 30 -8.14 -18.20 -5.13
N THR A 31 -8.29 -19.46 -5.55
CA THR A 31 -9.54 -20.24 -5.33
C THR A 31 -9.85 -20.48 -3.85
N ASP A 32 -8.82 -20.53 -3.01
CA ASP A 32 -8.89 -20.78 -1.56
C ASP A 32 -9.01 -19.51 -0.71
N LEU A 33 -9.01 -18.32 -1.32
CA LEU A 33 -9.30 -17.07 -0.60
C LEU A 33 -10.69 -17.14 0.08
N PRO A 34 -10.94 -16.34 1.12
CA PRO A 34 -12.25 -16.29 1.78
C PRO A 34 -13.41 -16.05 0.80
N VAL A 35 -14.61 -16.51 1.15
CA VAL A 35 -15.78 -16.46 0.24
C VAL A 35 -16.23 -15.03 -0.03
N GLU A 36 -15.95 -14.11 0.90
CA GLU A 36 -16.21 -12.69 0.80
C GLU A 36 -15.29 -11.95 -0.17
N VAL A 37 -14.17 -12.57 -0.58
CA VAL A 37 -13.26 -11.98 -1.56
C VAL A 37 -13.84 -12.14 -2.97
N THR A 38 -14.22 -11.01 -3.56
CA THR A 38 -14.84 -10.96 -4.89
C THR A 38 -13.90 -10.41 -5.96
N GLY A 39 -12.98 -9.53 -5.59
CA GLY A 39 -11.97 -8.97 -6.48
C GLY A 39 -10.57 -9.06 -5.90
N ILE A 40 -9.60 -9.46 -6.72
CA ILE A 40 -8.19 -9.55 -6.36
C ILE A 40 -7.41 -8.61 -7.27
N ARG A 41 -6.71 -7.64 -6.69
CA ARG A 41 -5.77 -6.79 -7.42
C ARG A 41 -4.53 -7.59 -7.77
N VAL A 42 -4.17 -7.63 -9.06
CA VAL A 42 -3.00 -8.36 -9.57
C VAL A 42 -2.27 -7.55 -10.62
N TRP A 43 -1.02 -7.94 -10.87
CA TRP A 43 -0.27 -7.55 -12.05
C TRP A 43 0.20 -8.83 -12.73
N ASP A 44 -0.40 -9.16 -13.87
CA ASP A 44 0.05 -10.28 -14.70
C ASP A 44 -0.42 -10.05 -16.15
N GLU A 45 0.49 -10.13 -17.13
CA GLU A 45 0.18 -9.90 -18.56
C GLU A 45 -0.73 -10.97 -19.18
N VAL A 46 -0.85 -12.16 -18.55
CA VAL A 46 -1.76 -13.23 -19.00
C VAL A 46 -3.16 -13.00 -18.45
N LEU A 47 -3.27 -12.49 -17.21
CA LEU A 47 -4.56 -12.24 -16.55
C LEU A 47 -5.13 -10.85 -16.83
N CYS A 48 -4.29 -9.88 -17.15
CA CYS A 48 -4.69 -8.49 -17.35
C CYS A 48 -4.60 -8.09 -18.82
N SER A 49 -5.65 -7.44 -19.31
CA SER A 49 -5.62 -6.79 -20.62
C SER A 49 -4.52 -5.71 -20.68
N SER A 50 -3.96 -5.53 -21.88
CA SER A 50 -2.93 -4.52 -22.14
C SER A 50 -3.40 -3.10 -21.79
N GLN A 51 -4.69 -2.82 -21.97
CA GLN A 51 -5.30 -1.54 -21.60
C GLN A 51 -5.25 -1.30 -20.09
N SER A 52 -5.62 -2.29 -19.27
CA SER A 52 -5.61 -2.15 -17.81
C SER A 52 -4.19 -1.95 -17.27
N LEU A 53 -3.23 -2.71 -17.79
CA LEU A 53 -1.82 -2.53 -17.41
C LEU A 53 -1.26 -1.19 -17.87
N ALA A 54 -1.60 -0.72 -19.07
CA ALA A 54 -1.12 0.56 -19.57
C ALA A 54 -1.67 1.77 -18.80
N TRP A 55 -2.90 1.69 -18.29
CA TRP A 55 -3.59 2.83 -17.67
C TRP A 55 -3.47 2.85 -16.15
N PHE A 56 -3.49 1.67 -15.51
CA PHE A 56 -3.57 1.54 -14.07
C PHE A 56 -2.37 0.80 -13.46
N ASP A 57 -1.50 0.19 -14.27
CA ASP A 57 -0.43 -0.71 -13.82
C ASP A 57 -0.95 -1.82 -12.90
N MET A 58 -2.16 -2.32 -13.20
CA MET A 58 -2.80 -3.46 -12.53
C MET A 58 -4.11 -3.82 -13.26
N CYS A 59 -4.68 -4.96 -12.90
CA CYS A 59 -6.09 -5.24 -13.11
C CYS A 59 -6.70 -5.91 -11.87
N ILE A 60 -8.01 -6.12 -11.91
CA ILE A 60 -8.75 -6.84 -10.86
C ILE A 60 -9.30 -8.12 -11.49
N VAL A 61 -9.07 -9.24 -10.84
CA VAL A 61 -9.56 -10.56 -11.27
C VAL A 61 -10.46 -11.15 -10.20
N ASP A 62 -11.34 -12.07 -10.57
CA ASP A 62 -12.09 -12.90 -9.63
C ASP A 62 -11.26 -14.10 -9.14
N LYS A 63 -11.87 -14.92 -8.27
CA LYS A 63 -11.25 -16.17 -7.76
C LYS A 63 -11.06 -17.26 -8.81
N ALA A 64 -11.60 -17.09 -10.02
CA ALA A 64 -11.36 -17.93 -11.19
C ALA A 64 -10.30 -17.32 -12.13
N CYS A 65 -9.63 -16.24 -11.69
CA CYS A 65 -8.61 -15.51 -12.44
C CYS A 65 -9.17 -14.91 -13.75
N VAL A 66 -10.46 -14.60 -13.77
CA VAL A 66 -11.08 -13.87 -14.87
C VAL A 66 -11.04 -12.38 -14.54
N GLN A 67 -10.50 -11.58 -15.46
CA GLN A 67 -10.46 -10.13 -15.30
C GLN A 67 -11.87 -9.55 -15.18
N LEU A 68 -12.08 -8.71 -14.17
CA LEU A 68 -13.28 -7.93 -13.97
C LEU A 68 -13.12 -6.56 -14.68
N PRO A 69 -13.73 -6.35 -15.86
CA PRO A 69 -13.54 -5.13 -16.63
C PRO A 69 -14.10 -3.92 -15.87
N ASN A 70 -13.45 -2.76 -16.03
CA ASN A 70 -13.88 -1.48 -15.44
C ASN A 70 -14.05 -1.49 -13.91
N THR A 71 -13.48 -2.48 -13.23
CA THR A 71 -13.56 -2.62 -11.78
C THR A 71 -12.34 -1.96 -11.15
N THR A 72 -12.58 -1.14 -10.12
CA THR A 72 -11.54 -0.47 -9.33
C THR A 72 -11.53 -0.91 -7.87
N THR A 73 -12.53 -1.71 -7.46
CA THR A 73 -12.67 -2.26 -6.11
C THR A 73 -12.19 -3.71 -6.04
N TYR A 74 -11.53 -4.08 -4.94
CA TYR A 74 -10.89 -5.37 -4.70
C TYR A 74 -10.85 -5.68 -3.19
N ASP A 75 -11.06 -6.92 -2.81
CA ASP A 75 -11.02 -7.34 -1.41
C ASP A 75 -9.65 -7.92 -1.03
N ALA A 76 -8.84 -8.28 -2.02
CA ALA A 76 -7.52 -8.87 -1.81
C ALA A 76 -6.45 -8.33 -2.76
N VAL A 77 -5.19 -8.53 -2.39
CA VAL A 77 -4.01 -8.30 -3.23
C VAL A 77 -3.35 -9.64 -3.51
N GLY A 78 -3.17 -9.95 -4.79
CA GLY A 78 -2.51 -11.17 -5.26
C GLY A 78 -1.07 -10.91 -5.68
N ASP A 79 -0.60 -11.67 -6.67
CA ASP A 79 0.73 -11.51 -7.22
C ASP A 79 0.82 -10.22 -8.05
N ILE A 80 1.71 -9.32 -7.62
CA ILE A 80 2.09 -8.11 -8.34
C ILE A 80 3.61 -8.04 -8.57
N SER A 81 4.33 -9.16 -8.41
CA SER A 81 5.80 -9.26 -8.42
C SER A 81 6.48 -8.82 -9.72
N LYS A 82 5.72 -8.78 -10.81
CA LYS A 82 6.19 -8.36 -12.13
C LYS A 82 5.89 -6.89 -12.43
N SER A 83 5.16 -6.18 -11.56
CA SER A 83 4.99 -4.72 -11.68
C SER A 83 6.35 -4.02 -11.64
N ARG A 84 6.48 -2.96 -12.44
CA ARG A 84 7.69 -2.12 -12.50
C ARG A 84 7.63 -0.95 -11.54
N SER A 85 6.54 -0.80 -10.79
CA SER A 85 6.35 0.29 -9.87
C SER A 85 7.29 0.16 -8.67
N SER A 86 7.97 1.25 -8.33
CA SER A 86 8.73 1.36 -7.07
C SER A 86 7.84 1.68 -5.88
N SER A 87 6.56 1.98 -6.10
CA SER A 87 5.60 2.33 -5.07
C SER A 87 4.34 1.49 -5.17
N PHE A 88 3.93 0.93 -4.05
CA PHE A 88 2.64 0.27 -3.91
C PHE A 88 1.73 1.10 -3.03
N SER A 89 0.46 1.24 -3.41
CA SER A 89 -0.54 1.93 -2.59
C SER A 89 -1.86 1.20 -2.63
N THR A 90 -2.45 0.89 -1.48
CA THR A 90 -3.86 0.49 -1.40
C THR A 90 -4.73 1.66 -1.06
N TRP A 91 -5.83 1.83 -1.79
CA TRP A 91 -6.85 2.82 -1.49
C TRP A 91 -8.19 2.11 -1.33
N ARG A 92 -8.65 2.01 -0.09
CA ARG A 92 -10.01 1.62 0.26
C ARG A 92 -10.61 2.80 0.99
N TRP A 93 -11.85 3.18 0.70
CA TRP A 93 -12.61 4.12 1.57
C TRP A 93 -13.74 3.38 2.28
N GLU A 94 -13.65 2.05 2.29
CA GLU A 94 -14.66 1.16 2.82
C GLU A 94 -14.16 0.51 4.11
N THR A 95 -15.10 0.05 4.94
CA THR A 95 -14.81 -0.51 6.26
C THR A 95 -14.21 -1.92 6.23
N LYS A 96 -14.10 -2.52 5.05
CA LYS A 96 -13.60 -3.89 4.87
C LYS A 96 -12.08 -3.93 4.90
N ALA A 97 -11.56 -4.94 5.59
CA ALA A 97 -10.15 -5.29 5.54
C ALA A 97 -9.75 -5.74 4.12
N VAL A 98 -8.50 -5.50 3.76
CA VAL A 98 -7.91 -6.02 2.52
C VAL A 98 -7.11 -7.27 2.87
N ASP A 99 -7.36 -8.37 2.17
CA ASP A 99 -6.61 -9.61 2.33
C ASP A 99 -5.28 -9.57 1.55
N PHE A 100 -4.18 -9.79 2.26
CA PHE A 100 -2.83 -9.83 1.69
C PHE A 100 -2.19 -11.24 1.75
N SER A 101 -2.95 -12.28 2.10
CA SER A 101 -2.47 -13.66 2.25
C SER A 101 -1.86 -14.26 0.98
N LYS A 102 -2.24 -13.73 -0.18
CA LYS A 102 -1.73 -14.12 -1.50
C LYS A 102 -0.87 -13.04 -2.15
N ALA A 103 -0.54 -11.98 -1.41
CA ALA A 103 0.20 -10.85 -1.96
C ALA A 103 1.65 -11.25 -2.25
N VAL A 104 2.15 -10.89 -3.41
CA VAL A 104 3.57 -11.00 -3.74
C VAL A 104 4.01 -9.69 -4.37
N PHE A 105 5.01 -9.04 -3.77
CA PHE A 105 5.45 -7.71 -4.17
C PHE A 105 6.79 -7.77 -4.94
N PRO A 106 7.04 -6.84 -5.88
CA PRO A 106 8.32 -6.78 -6.58
C PRO A 106 9.41 -6.29 -5.62
N ASP A 107 10.59 -6.91 -5.69
CA ASP A 107 11.77 -6.50 -4.91
C ASP A 107 12.15 -5.02 -5.15
N ALA A 108 11.76 -4.45 -6.28
CA ALA A 108 11.98 -3.05 -6.63
C ALA A 108 11.08 -2.06 -5.86
N THR A 109 10.06 -2.53 -5.13
CA THR A 109 9.21 -1.64 -4.32
C THR A 109 10.01 -1.07 -3.14
N THR A 110 10.11 0.25 -3.09
CA THR A 110 10.81 1.00 -2.04
C THR A 110 9.85 1.75 -1.11
N SER A 111 8.59 1.93 -1.52
CA SER A 111 7.56 2.61 -0.72
C SER A 111 6.22 1.86 -0.76
N MET A 112 5.60 1.69 0.41
CA MET A 112 4.24 1.15 0.53
C MET A 112 3.32 2.11 1.26
N GLU A 113 2.13 2.36 0.70
CA GLU A 113 1.05 3.13 1.31
C GLU A 113 -0.18 2.25 1.55
N PHE A 114 -0.68 2.27 2.78
CA PHE A 114 -1.94 1.67 3.18
C PHE A 114 -2.92 2.78 3.54
N ALA A 115 -3.87 3.06 2.64
CA ALA A 115 -4.77 4.20 2.76
C ALA A 115 -6.26 3.83 2.85
N GLY A 116 -6.94 4.50 3.80
CA GLY A 116 -8.39 4.53 4.02
C GLY A 116 -9.01 3.22 4.53
N ILE A 117 -8.21 2.36 5.14
CA ILE A 117 -8.65 1.08 5.68
C ILE A 117 -9.20 1.28 7.09
N ALA A 118 -10.48 1.01 7.34
CA ALA A 118 -11.05 1.19 8.68
C ALA A 118 -10.44 0.24 9.72
N ASN A 119 -10.26 -1.04 9.36
CA ASN A 119 -9.67 -2.07 10.23
C ASN A 119 -8.43 -2.64 9.55
N PHE A 120 -7.28 -2.03 9.85
CA PHE A 120 -6.02 -2.47 9.27
C PHE A 120 -5.36 -3.51 10.16
N SER A 121 -5.04 -4.66 9.55
CA SER A 121 -4.21 -5.68 10.16
C SER A 121 -3.37 -6.39 9.10
N LEU A 122 -2.21 -6.88 9.52
CA LEU A 122 -1.34 -7.72 8.72
C LEU A 122 -1.07 -9.03 9.45
N GLN A 123 -0.75 -10.07 8.69
CA GLN A 123 -0.32 -11.35 9.23
C GLN A 123 1.08 -11.22 9.87
N SER A 124 1.41 -12.08 10.83
CA SER A 124 2.71 -12.03 11.54
C SER A 124 3.90 -12.14 10.58
N VAL A 125 3.74 -12.92 9.51
CA VAL A 125 4.66 -13.02 8.38
C VAL A 125 4.02 -12.32 7.20
N PHE A 126 4.52 -11.13 6.86
CA PHE A 126 4.09 -10.38 5.69
C PHE A 126 5.21 -10.37 4.63
N PRO A 127 4.91 -10.57 3.34
CA PRO A 127 5.91 -10.69 2.28
C PRO A 127 6.45 -9.32 1.86
N TRP A 128 7.19 -8.68 2.76
CA TRP A 128 7.76 -7.36 2.50
C TRP A 128 8.71 -7.37 1.29
N PRO A 129 8.67 -6.33 0.43
CA PRO A 129 9.69 -6.14 -0.60
C PRO A 129 11.09 -6.00 0.00
N LYS A 130 12.09 -6.63 -0.64
CA LYS A 130 13.47 -6.60 -0.13
C LYS A 130 14.10 -5.21 -0.03
N ASN A 131 13.66 -4.25 -0.85
CA ASN A 131 14.19 -2.89 -0.86
C ASN A 131 13.23 -1.87 -0.23
N LEU A 132 12.24 -2.31 0.55
CA LEU A 132 11.27 -1.42 1.18
C LEU A 132 11.93 -0.53 2.23
N THR A 133 11.95 0.77 2.01
CA THR A 133 12.52 1.75 2.96
C THR A 133 11.47 2.63 3.62
N LYS A 134 10.30 2.78 2.98
CA LYS A 134 9.25 3.69 3.41
C LYS A 134 7.89 2.99 3.55
N ILE A 135 7.26 3.17 4.70
CA ILE A 135 5.87 2.74 4.95
C ILE A 135 5.02 3.94 5.35
N LEU A 136 3.83 4.02 4.77
CA LEU A 136 2.86 5.06 5.04
C LEU A 136 1.50 4.44 5.36
N PHE A 137 0.94 4.87 6.49
CA PHE A 137 -0.40 4.54 6.95
C PHE A 137 -1.23 5.82 6.90
N LYS A 138 -2.36 5.79 6.17
CA LYS A 138 -3.19 6.98 5.95
C LYS A 138 -4.65 6.69 6.16
N GLY A 139 -5.36 7.51 6.94
CA GLY A 139 -6.82 7.37 7.07
C GLY A 139 -7.25 6.01 7.65
N ILE A 140 -6.47 5.47 8.58
CA ILE A 140 -6.79 4.21 9.27
C ILE A 140 -7.38 4.54 10.65
N ALA A 141 -8.52 3.94 10.97
CA ALA A 141 -9.18 4.13 12.25
C ALA A 141 -8.69 3.11 13.30
N ASN A 142 -8.74 1.82 12.97
CA ASN A 142 -8.33 0.74 13.86
C ASN A 142 -7.07 0.07 13.30
N PHE A 143 -5.92 0.45 13.85
CA PHE A 143 -4.63 -0.14 13.51
C PHE A 143 -4.28 -1.23 14.52
N SER A 144 -4.08 -2.47 14.07
CA SER A 144 -3.67 -3.57 14.93
C SER A 144 -2.69 -4.49 14.22
N LEU A 145 -1.65 -4.90 14.92
CA LEU A 145 -0.68 -5.88 14.44
C LEU A 145 -0.56 -7.01 15.48
N PRO A 146 -0.37 -8.27 15.05
CA PRO A 146 -0.05 -9.37 15.95
C PRO A 146 1.21 -9.04 16.78
N SER A 147 1.27 -9.53 18.02
CA SER A 147 2.46 -9.35 18.88
C SER A 147 3.73 -10.01 18.31
N THR A 148 3.58 -10.96 17.40
CA THR A 148 4.67 -11.65 16.69
C THR A 148 5.06 -10.99 15.37
N PHE A 149 4.44 -9.87 15.01
CA PHE A 149 4.68 -9.18 13.75
C PHE A 149 6.13 -8.75 13.59
N GLN A 150 6.71 -9.00 12.41
CA GLN A 150 8.08 -8.63 12.09
C GLN A 150 8.10 -7.58 10.98
N TRP A 151 8.68 -6.42 11.30
CA TRP A 151 9.01 -5.41 10.31
C TRP A 151 10.21 -5.84 9.48
N PRO A 152 10.32 -5.39 8.21
CA PRO A 152 11.53 -5.63 7.45
C PRO A 152 12.62 -4.68 7.95
N ASN A 153 13.85 -5.19 8.09
CA ASN A 153 14.98 -4.41 8.59
C ASN A 153 15.40 -3.25 7.67
N THR A 154 14.83 -3.15 6.49
CA THR A 154 15.15 -2.10 5.50
C THR A 154 14.35 -0.83 5.70
N VAL A 155 13.28 -0.85 6.51
CA VAL A 155 12.42 0.32 6.73
C VAL A 155 13.12 1.33 7.62
N THR A 156 13.30 2.53 7.07
CA THR A 156 13.90 3.68 7.74
C THR A 156 12.91 4.82 7.96
N GLN A 157 11.80 4.84 7.22
CA GLN A 157 10.81 5.91 7.28
C GLN A 157 9.40 5.38 7.54
N MET A 158 8.72 5.95 8.53
CA MET A 158 7.33 5.62 8.85
C MET A 158 6.48 6.88 8.92
N TYR A 159 5.33 6.83 8.24
CA TYR A 159 4.35 7.91 8.21
C TYR A 159 3.01 7.40 8.73
N PHE A 160 2.42 8.14 9.66
CA PHE A 160 1.07 7.97 10.16
C PHE A 160 0.31 9.26 9.88
N ILE A 161 -0.70 9.20 9.03
CA ILE A 161 -1.38 10.38 8.47
C ILE A 161 -2.89 10.25 8.61
N ALA A 162 -3.58 11.29 9.06
CA ALA A 162 -5.04 11.32 9.12
C ALA A 162 -5.62 10.12 9.90
N MET A 163 -4.96 9.71 10.98
CA MET A 163 -5.38 8.57 11.79
C MET A 163 -6.25 9.08 12.95
N SER A 164 -7.37 8.39 13.24
CA SER A 164 -8.27 8.73 14.33
C SER A 164 -8.33 7.62 15.37
N ASN A 165 -8.38 7.97 16.67
CA ASN A 165 -8.33 7.01 17.78
C ASN A 165 -7.10 6.09 17.73
N PHE A 166 -6.00 6.60 17.17
CA PHE A 166 -4.81 5.80 16.92
C PHE A 166 -4.07 5.51 18.21
N SER A 167 -3.91 4.23 18.53
CA SER A 167 -3.03 3.79 19.60
C SER A 167 -2.15 2.66 19.08
N LEU A 168 -0.86 2.72 19.42
CA LEU A 168 0.03 1.60 19.22
C LEU A 168 -0.15 0.64 20.40
N PRO A 169 -0.34 -0.67 20.16
CA PRO A 169 -0.49 -1.62 21.26
C PRO A 169 0.80 -1.64 22.10
N PRO A 170 0.73 -1.96 23.40
CA PRO A 170 1.93 -2.06 24.25
C PRO A 170 2.99 -3.04 23.73
N THR A 171 2.57 -4.02 22.93
CA THR A 171 3.45 -5.02 22.30
C THR A 171 4.10 -4.52 21.00
N PHE A 172 3.77 -3.32 20.53
CA PHE A 172 4.31 -2.80 19.28
C PHE A 172 5.82 -2.64 19.36
N GLN A 173 6.51 -3.26 18.41
CA GLN A 173 7.95 -3.10 18.22
C GLN A 173 8.18 -2.23 16.99
N TRP A 174 9.04 -1.23 17.11
CA TRP A 174 9.48 -0.43 15.96
C TRP A 174 10.36 -1.26 15.02
N PRO A 175 10.40 -0.94 13.70
CA PRO A 175 11.44 -1.46 12.83
C PRO A 175 12.83 -1.13 13.39
N GLN A 176 13.75 -2.10 13.31
CA GLN A 176 15.08 -1.98 13.91
C GLN A 176 15.86 -0.74 13.44
N ASN A 177 15.63 -0.33 12.19
CA ASN A 177 16.33 0.77 11.53
C ASN A 177 15.43 1.98 11.28
N ALA A 178 14.30 2.13 12.00
CA ALA A 178 13.42 3.29 11.86
C ALA A 178 14.15 4.56 12.33
N MET A 179 14.44 5.46 11.38
CA MET A 179 15.20 6.69 11.60
C MET A 179 14.28 7.92 11.60
N HIS A 180 13.28 7.94 10.71
CA HIS A 180 12.38 9.08 10.55
C HIS A 180 10.93 8.68 10.79
N ILE A 181 10.30 9.31 11.79
CA ILE A 181 8.90 9.05 12.16
C ILE A 181 8.09 10.33 12.02
N TYR A 182 6.97 10.21 11.30
CA TYR A 182 6.07 11.33 11.02
C TYR A 182 4.66 10.99 11.49
N PHE A 183 4.12 11.83 12.37
CA PHE A 183 2.70 11.85 12.74
C PHE A 183 2.08 13.13 12.21
N MET A 184 1.06 13.00 11.37
CA MET A 184 0.42 14.12 10.69
C MET A 184 -1.09 14.00 10.73
N ASP A 185 -1.78 15.11 11.04
CA ASP A 185 -3.25 15.18 11.06
C ASP A 185 -3.86 14.07 11.96
N MET A 186 -3.35 13.94 13.18
CA MET A 186 -3.75 12.89 14.13
C MET A 186 -4.79 13.44 15.10
N ASP A 187 -5.85 12.66 15.37
CA ASP A 187 -6.88 13.01 16.36
C ASP A 187 -7.08 11.90 17.40
N ASN A 188 -7.04 12.29 18.68
CA ASN A 188 -7.15 11.40 19.85
C ASN A 188 -6.17 10.21 19.76
N ALA A 189 -4.89 10.52 19.64
CA ALA A 189 -3.83 9.52 19.52
C ALA A 189 -3.12 9.28 20.87
N SER A 190 -2.57 8.09 21.08
CA SER A 190 -1.61 7.85 22.18
C SER A 190 -0.21 7.62 21.62
N ALA A 191 0.80 8.17 22.30
CA ALA A 191 2.19 7.87 21.96
C ALA A 191 2.52 6.39 22.17
N PRO A 192 3.51 5.88 21.42
CA PRO A 192 4.10 4.58 21.73
C PRO A 192 4.69 4.57 23.15
N LEU A 193 4.79 3.38 23.75
CA LEU A 193 5.47 3.19 25.05
C LEU A 193 7.00 3.30 24.97
N SER A 194 7.57 3.33 23.76
CA SER A 194 8.99 3.58 23.53
C SER A 194 9.22 4.10 22.12
N TRP A 195 10.36 4.73 21.89
CA TRP A 195 10.81 5.16 20.57
C TRP A 195 11.89 4.22 20.03
N PRO A 196 12.07 4.08 18.71
CA PRO A 196 13.17 3.29 18.17
C PRO A 196 14.50 3.92 18.59
N SER A 197 15.45 3.09 19.03
CA SER A 197 16.78 3.54 19.47
C SER A 197 17.61 4.22 18.37
N THR A 198 17.21 4.06 17.11
CA THR A 198 17.82 4.65 15.91
C THR A 198 17.12 5.93 15.43
N MET A 199 16.08 6.40 16.13
CA MET A 199 15.29 7.53 15.66
C MET A 199 16.12 8.82 15.66
N GLU A 200 16.23 9.45 14.50
CA GLU A 200 16.97 10.70 14.29
C GLU A 200 16.03 11.90 14.09
N GLU A 201 14.85 11.65 13.50
CA GLU A 201 13.84 12.68 13.22
C GLU A 201 12.45 12.24 13.71
N LEU A 202 11.81 13.12 14.49
CA LEU A 202 10.40 13.03 14.85
C LEU A 202 9.67 14.29 14.40
N THR A 203 8.64 14.12 13.58
CA THR A 203 7.74 15.22 13.17
C THR A 203 6.34 14.96 13.69
N LEU A 204 5.79 15.95 14.39
CA LEU A 204 4.42 16.01 14.90
C LEU A 204 3.73 17.23 14.26
N ARG A 205 2.75 17.00 13.38
CA ARG A 205 2.06 18.07 12.66
C ARG A 205 0.55 17.90 12.76
N THR A 206 -0.17 18.96 13.11
CA THR A 206 -1.64 18.95 13.22
C THR A 206 -2.10 17.81 14.14
N ILE A 207 -1.73 17.87 15.42
CA ILE A 207 -2.06 16.83 16.40
C ILE A 207 -3.10 17.38 17.37
N SER A 208 -4.27 16.76 17.45
CA SER A 208 -5.28 17.04 18.48
C SER A 208 -5.29 15.92 19.51
N ASN A 209 -4.88 16.27 20.74
CA ASN A 209 -4.87 15.41 21.93
C ASN A 209 -4.01 14.16 21.76
N MET A 210 -2.69 14.32 21.97
CA MET A 210 -1.77 13.20 22.07
C MET A 210 -0.96 13.25 23.35
N ALA A 211 -1.03 12.17 24.13
CA ALA A 211 -0.13 11.96 25.25
C ALA A 211 1.23 11.52 24.70
N LEU A 212 2.29 12.32 24.87
CA LEU A 212 3.62 12.07 24.34
C LEU A 212 4.60 11.71 25.45
N LEU A 213 5.40 10.65 25.26
CA LEU A 213 6.49 10.34 26.20
C LEU A 213 7.49 11.48 26.25
N SER A 214 7.90 11.85 27.47
CA SER A 214 8.92 12.88 27.73
C SER A 214 10.35 12.41 27.50
N THR A 215 10.55 11.12 27.24
CA THR A 215 11.87 10.52 27.04
C THR A 215 12.07 10.17 25.58
N PHE A 216 13.11 10.73 24.96
CA PHE A 216 13.50 10.49 23.58
C PHE A 216 14.82 9.73 23.51
N PRO A 217 15.08 8.97 22.43
CA PRO A 217 16.36 8.29 22.26
C PRO A 217 17.47 9.32 22.04
N PRO A 218 18.72 9.04 22.47
CA PRO A 218 19.84 9.97 22.36
C PRO A 218 20.23 10.28 20.91
N THR A 219 19.77 9.48 19.95
CA THR A 219 19.97 9.68 18.51
C THR A 219 19.08 10.77 17.93
N LEU A 220 18.03 11.21 18.63
CA LEU A 220 17.10 12.22 18.12
C LEU A 220 17.82 13.56 17.97
N THR A 221 18.04 13.98 16.73
CA THR A 221 18.70 15.27 16.41
C THR A 221 17.72 16.31 15.91
N LYS A 222 16.54 15.89 15.43
CA LYS A 222 15.52 16.77 14.89
C LYS A 222 14.13 16.43 15.43
N LEU A 223 13.57 17.37 16.21
CA LEU A 223 12.19 17.34 16.66
C LEU A 223 11.44 18.52 16.03
N CYS A 224 10.41 18.23 15.24
CA CYS A 224 9.59 19.23 14.58
C CYS A 224 8.16 19.15 15.08
N VAL A 225 7.64 20.22 15.66
CA VAL A 225 6.27 20.28 16.20
C VAL A 225 5.53 21.47 15.59
N PHE A 226 4.44 21.20 14.89
CA PHE A 226 3.63 22.20 14.21
C PHE A 226 2.15 22.00 14.51
N TRP A 227 1.47 23.03 15.03
CA TRP A 227 0.02 23.00 15.30
C TRP A 227 -0.41 21.75 16.08
N ALA A 228 0.21 21.51 17.23
CA ALA A 228 -0.01 20.31 18.04
C ALA A 228 -0.47 20.67 19.46
N HIS A 229 -1.47 19.94 19.97
CA HIS A 229 -1.88 19.93 21.36
C HIS A 229 -1.39 18.63 22.01
N LEU A 230 -0.32 18.74 22.82
CA LEU A 230 0.42 17.61 23.37
C LEU A 230 0.37 17.63 24.90
N ASP A 231 0.10 16.47 25.49
CA ASP A 231 0.24 16.24 26.93
C ASP A 231 1.49 15.40 27.18
N MET A 232 2.48 15.94 27.88
CA MET A 232 3.72 15.20 28.15
C MET A 232 3.51 14.23 29.32
N ILE A 233 3.81 12.95 29.11
CA ILE A 233 3.72 11.89 30.11
C ILE A 233 5.10 11.27 30.39
N THR A 234 5.30 10.76 31.61
CA THR A 234 6.48 9.97 31.97
C THR A 234 6.18 8.49 31.76
N ALA A 235 7.15 7.71 31.29
CA ALA A 235 7.01 6.26 31.26
C ALA A 235 6.94 5.74 32.70
N THR A 236 5.82 5.12 33.07
CA THR A 236 5.59 4.46 34.37
C THR A 236 6.00 3.01 34.32
#